data_AF-A0A968K6E8-F1
#
_entry.id   AF-A0A968K6E8-F1
#
_cell.length_a   1.000
_cell.length_b   1.000
_cell.length_c   1.000
_cell.angle_alpha   90.00
_cell.angle_beta   90.00
_cell.angle_gamma   90.00
#
_symmetry.space_group_name_H-M   'P 1'
#
loop_
_entity.id
_entity.type
_entity.pdbx_description
1 polymer ?
#
loop_
_entity_poly.entity_id
_entity_poly.type
_entity_poly.pdbx_seq_one_letter_code
_entity_poly.pdbx_strand_id
1 'polypeptide(L)' 'YLDTLQKILEDGVDRPDRTGVGTRACFGLQMRFNMTDGFPAVTTKKLAFKSMAAELLWFIGGSRNVKELQELGSHIWDAN' A
#
# COMPACT_ATOMS: atom_id res chain seq x y z
N TYR A 1 -6.51 10.57 -5.40
CA TYR A 1 -6.74 9.29 -4.69
C TYR A 1 -8.21 8.90 -4.73
N LEU A 2 -9.12 9.66 -4.10
CA LEU A 2 -10.55 9.31 -4.10
C LEU A 2 -11.15 9.28 -5.52
N ASP A 3 -10.85 10.27 -6.36
CA ASP A 3 -11.30 10.29 -7.76
C ASP A 3 -10.75 9.10 -8.56
N THR A 4 -9.53 8.66 -8.22
CA THR A 4 -8.90 7.50 -8.83
C THR A 4 -9.64 6.20 -8.45
N LEU A 5 -10.05 6.07 -7.18
CA LEU A 5 -10.88 4.96 -6.74
C LEU A 5 -12.25 4.98 -7.41
N GLN A 6 -12.90 6.14 -7.47
CA GLN A 6 -14.19 6.29 -8.13
C GLN A 6 -14.11 5.90 -9.61
N LYS A 7 -13.09 6.35 -10.33
CA LYS A 7 -12.85 5.95 -11.71
C LYS A 7 -12.71 4.44 -11.89
N ILE A 8 -12.02 3.75 -10.97
CA ILE A 8 -11.91 2.29 -11.03
C ILE A 8 -13.27 1.63 -10.82
N LEU A 9 -14.09 2.14 -9.91
CA LEU A 9 -15.43 1.61 -9.67
C LEU A 9 -16.35 1.80 -10.87
N GLU A 10 -16.33 2.98 -11.49
CA GLU A 10 -17.20 3.31 -12.62
C GLU A 10 -16.70 2.65 -13.92
N ASP A 11 -15.46 2.91 -14.32
CA ASP A 11 -14.92 2.57 -15.65
C ASP A 11 -14.03 1.31 -15.67
N GLY A 12 -13.77 0.69 -14.52
CA GLY A 12 -12.89 -0.46 -14.42
C GLY A 12 -13.43 -1.72 -15.10
N VAL A 13 -12.51 -2.62 -15.48
CA VAL A 13 -12.85 -3.93 -16.05
C VAL A 13 -12.61 -5.00 -15.01
N ASP A 14 -13.59 -5.88 -14.81
CA ASP A 14 -13.48 -7.02 -13.90
C ASP A 14 -12.61 -8.12 -14.49
N ARG A 15 -11.70 -8.68 -13.69
CA ARG A 15 -10.73 -9.70 -14.08
C ARG A 15 -10.51 -10.72 -12.97
N PRO A 16 -10.30 -12.00 -13.31
CA PRO A 16 -9.85 -12.99 -12.33
C PRO A 16 -8.43 -12.65 -11.86
N ASP A 17 -8.11 -12.97 -10.60
CA ASP A 17 -6.81 -12.73 -9.98
C ASP A 17 -6.26 -14.01 -9.32
N ARG A 18 -5.02 -13.96 -8.83
CA ARG A 18 -4.35 -15.12 -8.22
C ARG A 18 -5.00 -15.57 -6.90
N THR A 19 -5.69 -14.68 -6.19
CA THR A 19 -6.35 -15.02 -4.91
C THR A 19 -7.72 -15.68 -5.10
N GLY A 20 -8.29 -15.61 -6.31
CA GLY A 20 -9.60 -16.17 -6.63
C GLY A 20 -10.78 -15.28 -6.25
N VAL A 21 -10.53 -14.10 -5.67
CA VAL A 21 -11.56 -13.11 -5.30
C VAL A 21 -12.03 -12.31 -6.52
N GLY A 22 -11.13 -12.09 -7.49
CA GLY A 22 -11.34 -11.18 -8.61
C GLY A 22 -10.96 -9.74 -8.27
N THR A 23 -10.69 -8.95 -9.32
CA THR A 23 -10.30 -7.55 -9.21
C THR A 23 -11.01 -6.71 -10.26
N ARG A 24 -11.29 -5.44 -9.94
CA ARG A 24 -11.71 -4.43 -10.91
C ARG A 24 -10.56 -3.46 -11.14
N ALA A 25 -10.15 -3.27 -12.40
CA ALA A 25 -8.93 -2.54 -12.70
C ALA A 25 -9.05 -1.59 -13.90
N CYS A 26 -8.32 -0.48 -13.82
CA CYS A 26 -8.00 0.41 -14.94
C CYS A 26 -6.48 0.39 -15.18
N PHE A 27 -6.05 0.58 -16.42
CA PHE A 27 -4.63 0.61 -16.77
C PHE A 27 -4.08 2.04 -16.80
N GLY A 28 -2.86 2.24 -16.27
CA GLY A 28 -2.09 3.47 -16.48
C GLY A 28 -2.55 4.71 -15.70
N LEU A 29 -3.13 4.55 -14.52
CA LEU A 29 -3.52 5.70 -13.68
C LEU A 29 -2.29 6.40 -13.08
N GLN A 30 -2.29 7.73 -13.06
CA GLN A 30 -1.20 8.54 -12.51
C GLN A 30 -1.68 9.40 -11.34
N MET A 31 -0.84 9.52 -10.31
CA MET A 31 -1.00 10.46 -9.20
C MET A 31 0.29 11.28 -9.03
N ARG A 32 0.16 12.53 -8.59
CA ARG A 32 1.27 13.44 -8.30
C ARG A 32 1.00 14.12 -6.96
N PHE A 33 2.03 14.22 -6.12
CA PHE A 33 1.96 14.86 -4.82
C PHE A 33 3.14 15.81 -4.68
N ASN A 34 2.88 17.05 -4.28
CA ASN A 34 3.92 18.02 -3.97
C ASN A 34 4.39 17.81 -2.53
N MET A 35 5.64 17.37 -2.37
CA MET A 35 6.21 17.06 -1.05
C MET A 35 6.56 18.32 -0.24
N THR A 36 6.66 19.50 -0.89
CA THR A 36 6.85 20.77 -0.19
C THR A 36 5.61 21.17 0.61
N ASP A 37 4.42 20.73 0.18
CA ASP A 37 3.15 21.00 0.87
C ASP A 37 2.94 20.06 2.07
N GLY A 38 3.84 19.07 2.25
CA GLY A 38 3.83 18.11 3.35
C GLY A 38 3.90 16.66 2.88
N PHE A 39 3.61 15.74 3.80
CA PHE A 39 3.60 14.31 3.52
C PHE A 39 2.22 13.86 3.02
N PRO A 40 2.10 13.17 1.87
CA PRO A 40 0.83 12.77 1.28
C PRO A 40 0.20 11.55 2.00
N ALA A 41 0.00 11.66 3.31
CA ALA A 41 -0.74 10.68 4.08
C ALA A 41 -2.23 10.78 3.74
N VAL A 42 -2.85 9.65 3.40
CA VAL A 42 -4.30 9.57 3.24
C VAL A 42 -4.95 9.76 4.62
N THR A 43 -5.91 10.68 4.71
CA THR A 43 -6.58 11.06 5.97
C THR A 43 -7.97 10.46 6.13
N THR A 44 -8.56 9.92 5.05
CA THR A 44 -9.90 9.30 5.06
C THR A 44 -9.95 7.99 5.83
N LYS A 45 -8.79 7.42 6.16
CA LYS A 45 -8.62 6.26 7.03
C LYS A 45 -7.28 6.38 7.75
N LYS A 46 -7.22 5.92 9.00
CA LYS A 46 -5.98 5.86 9.78
C LYS A 46 -4.94 4.96 9.09
N LEU A 47 -3.75 5.51 8.85
CA LEU A 47 -2.61 4.75 8.32
C LEU A 47 -1.93 3.93 9.42
N ALA A 48 -1.48 2.72 9.08
CA ALA A 48 -0.61 1.90 9.92
C ALA A 48 0.85 2.37 9.83
N PHE A 49 1.08 3.66 10.14
CA PHE A 49 2.36 4.34 9.89
C PHE A 49 3.55 3.65 10.57
N LYS A 50 3.37 3.11 11.78
CA LYS A 50 4.43 2.37 12.50
C LYS A 50 4.92 1.16 11.69
N SER A 51 4.00 0.38 11.12
CA SER A 51 4.33 -0.79 10.30
C SER A 51 5.02 -0.39 8.99
N MET A 52 4.55 0.69 8.35
CA MET A 52 5.18 1.21 7.13
C MET A 52 6.62 1.71 7.37
N ALA A 53 6.84 2.43 8.47
CA ALA A 53 8.17 2.92 8.84
C ALA A 53 9.11 1.77 9.22
N ALA A 54 8.62 0.77 9.97
CA ALA A 54 9.38 -0.43 10.31
C ALA A 54 9.81 -1.21 9.06
N GLU A 55 8.91 -1.39 8.10
CA GLU A 55 9.20 -2.06 6.83
C GLU A 55 10.25 -1.29 6.00
N LEU A 56 10.14 0.03 5.92
CA LEU A 56 11.13 0.84 5.21
C LEU A 56 12.53 0.73 5.85
N LEU A 57 12.62 0.75 7.18
CA LEU A 57 13.88 0.55 7.90
C LEU A 57 14.44 -0.86 7.67
N TRP A 58 13.59 -1.88 7.66
CA TRP A 58 13.97 -3.26 7.37
C TRP A 58 14.53 -3.41 5.94
N PHE A 59 13.91 -2.75 4.95
CA PHE A 59 14.43 -2.71 3.58
C PHE A 59 15.79 -2.02 3.48
N ILE A 60 15.97 -0.87 4.13
CA ILE A 60 17.25 -0.15 4.15
C ILE A 60 18.34 -0.98 4.85
N GLY A 61 17.98 -1.72 5.90
CA GLY A 61 18.88 -2.65 6.59
C GLY A 61 19.26 -3.88 5.75
N GLY A 62 18.58 -4.14 4.64
CA GLY A 62 18.85 -5.26 3.75
C GLY A 62 18.58 -6.63 4.39
N SER A 63 17.83 -6.67 5.49
CA SER A 63 17.51 -7.91 6.18
C SER A 63 16.46 -8.70 5.39
N ARG A 64 16.54 -10.03 5.49
CA ARG A 64 15.54 -10.97 4.95
C ARG A 64 14.81 -11.71 6.06
N ASN A 65 15.09 -11.37 7.32
CA ASN A 65 14.54 -12.03 8.48
C ASN A 65 13.28 -11.31 8.94
N VAL A 66 12.13 -11.97 8.83
CA VAL A 66 10.83 -11.42 9.26
C VAL A 66 10.78 -11.19 10.78
N LYS A 67 11.58 -11.89 11.58
CA LYS A 67 11.60 -11.68 13.04
C LYS A 67 12.05 -10.27 13.42
N GLU A 68 13.00 -9.71 12.69
CA GLU A 68 13.47 -8.33 12.92
C GLU A 68 12.36 -7.31 12.62
N LEU A 69 11.50 -7.61 11.64
CA LEU A 69 10.33 -6.79 11.34
C LEU A 69 9.25 -6.90 12.43
N GLN A 70 9.05 -8.10 13.00
CA GLN A 70 8.15 -8.34 14.12
C GLN A 70 8.63 -7.64 15.40
N GLU A 71 9.93 -7.65 15.67
CA GLU A 71 10.55 -6.93 16.80
C GLU A 71 10.33 -5.41 16.70
N LEU A 72 10.30 -4.85 15.48
CA LEU A 72 9.92 -3.46 15.21
C LEU A 72 8.39 -3.21 15.33
N GLY A 73 7.60 -4.25 15.62
CA GLY A 73 6.16 -4.19 15.84
C GLY A 73 5.33 -4.22 14.56
N SER A 74 5.83 -4.87 13.50
CA SER A 74 5.13 -5.04 12.24
C SER A 74 4.94 -6.52 11.89
N HIS A 75 3.69 -6.91 11.59
CA HIS A 75 3.26 -8.28 11.28
C HIS A 75 2.79 -8.44 9.84
N ILE A 76 3.08 -7.46 8.97
CA ILE A 76 2.50 -7.37 7.61
C ILE A 76 3.01 -8.46 6.66
N TRP A 77 4.11 -9.15 7.01
CA TRP A 77 4.69 -10.25 6.24
C TRP A 77 4.43 -11.64 6.85
N ASP A 78 3.68 -11.75 7.95
CA ASP A 78 3.47 -13.03 8.67
C ASP A 78 2.69 -14.08 7.85
N ALA A 79 1.93 -13.64 6.85
CA ALA A 79 1.06 -14.50 6.02
C ALA A 79 1.66 -14.86 4.65
N ASN A 80 2.92 -14.49 4.38
CA ASN A 80 3.63 -14.76 3.13
C ASN A 80 4.65 -15.88 3.31
#